data_AF-A0A6I7WS05-F1
#
_entry.id   AF-A0A6I7WS05-F1
#
_cell.length_a   1.000
_cell.length_b   1.000
_cell.length_c   1.000
_cell.angle_alpha   90.00
_cell.angle_beta   90.00
_cell.angle_gamma   90.00
#
_symmetry.space_group_name_H-M   'P 1'
#
loop_
_entity.id
_entity.type
_entity.pdbx_description
1 polymer ?
#
loop_
_entity_poly.entity_id
_entity_poly.type
_entity_poly.pdbx_seq_one_letter_code
_entity_poly.pdbx_strand_id
1 'polypeptide(L)'
;MGELGADILADAQGLLTHCNAGALATGGYGTALGVIRSAQQRQVREIFAGETRPWLQGARLTVWELAEDNIPVTLIADSAAAMLMKSGKIDWIIVGADRIAANGDVANKIGTYSLAVLARHHGVKMMVVAPVSTIDFAMENGCQIEIEQRAASEFLPDCYAQAGSLVDAWNPVFDVTPAELISVIVTERGVVFNPFEKGVRELKK
;
A
#
# COMPACT_ATOMS: atom_id res chain seq x y z
N MET A 1 15.77 0.50 -3.15
CA MET A 1 14.30 0.52 -3.35
C MET A 1 13.81 1.91 -3.72
N GLY A 2 13.96 2.93 -2.85
CA GLY A 2 13.49 4.30 -3.12
C GLY A 2 13.85 4.82 -4.52
N GLU A 3 15.15 4.84 -4.85
CA GLU A 3 15.63 5.28 -6.17
C GLU A 3 15.08 4.43 -7.33
N LEU A 4 15.09 3.09 -7.20
CA LEU A 4 14.58 2.18 -8.23
C LEU A 4 13.10 2.42 -8.54
N GLY A 5 12.29 2.70 -7.52
CA GLY A 5 10.88 3.06 -7.71
C GLY A 5 10.73 4.46 -8.31
N ALA A 6 11.53 5.43 -7.86
CA ALA A 6 11.49 6.81 -8.36
C ALA A 6 11.88 6.92 -9.84
N ASP A 7 12.76 6.03 -10.34
CA ASP A 7 13.12 5.94 -11.77
C ASP A 7 11.90 5.63 -12.67
N ILE A 8 10.87 4.98 -12.13
CA ILE A 8 9.65 4.58 -12.86
C ILE A 8 8.61 5.72 -12.90
N LEU A 9 8.74 6.71 -12.02
CA LEU A 9 7.75 7.78 -11.79
C LEU A 9 8.04 9.07 -12.56
N ALA A 10 8.85 9.02 -13.62
CA ALA A 10 9.35 10.21 -14.32
C ALA A 10 8.26 11.21 -14.69
N ASP A 11 7.15 10.74 -15.28
CA ASP A 11 6.05 11.62 -15.74
C ASP A 11 4.89 11.76 -14.75
N ALA A 12 4.92 11.03 -13.62
CA ALA A 12 3.83 11.02 -12.66
C ALA A 12 3.74 12.36 -11.90
N GLN A 13 2.54 12.93 -11.84
CA GLN A 13 2.23 14.18 -11.11
C GLN A 13 1.54 13.90 -9.78
N GLY A 14 0.74 12.84 -9.69
CA GLY A 14 -0.06 12.51 -8.52
C GLY A 14 0.19 11.11 -7.97
N LEU A 15 0.55 11.02 -6.69
CA LEU A 15 0.85 9.76 -6.00
C LEU A 15 -0.11 9.56 -4.82
N LEU A 16 -0.70 8.38 -4.70
CA LEU A 16 -1.51 7.95 -3.56
C LEU A 16 -0.80 6.83 -2.80
N THR A 17 -0.84 6.86 -1.47
CA THR A 17 -0.36 5.76 -0.62
C THR A 17 -1.41 5.33 0.41
N HIS A 18 -1.20 4.15 0.99
CA HIS A 18 -2.10 3.51 1.95
C HIS A 18 -1.30 2.85 3.07
N CYS A 19 -1.86 2.81 4.28
CA CYS A 19 -1.15 2.43 5.50
C CYS A 19 0.07 3.34 5.77
N ASN A 20 1.08 2.82 6.46
CA ASN A 20 2.37 3.43 6.69
C ASN A 20 3.49 2.44 6.33
N ALA A 21 3.96 2.50 5.09
CA ALA A 21 5.14 1.76 4.61
C ALA A 21 6.37 2.68 4.60
N GLY A 22 6.54 3.34 5.75
CA GLY A 22 7.42 4.46 5.98
C GLY A 22 8.61 4.16 6.84
N ALA A 23 9.23 5.22 7.36
CA ALA A 23 10.40 5.08 8.19
C ALA A 23 10.08 4.40 9.52
N LEU A 24 8.93 4.74 10.08
CA LEU A 24 8.43 4.15 11.32
C LEU A 24 8.09 2.66 11.23
N ALA A 25 7.92 2.13 10.01
CA ALA A 25 7.62 0.73 9.76
C ALA A 25 8.86 -0.11 9.40
N THR A 26 10.05 0.50 9.33
CA THR A 26 11.29 -0.16 8.91
C THR A 26 12.47 0.24 9.81
N GLY A 27 13.67 -0.26 9.52
CA GLY A 27 14.89 0.17 10.21
C GLY A 27 15.47 1.51 9.74
N GLY A 28 14.71 2.37 9.06
CA GLY A 28 15.23 3.60 8.45
C GLY A 28 14.30 4.16 7.38
N TYR A 29 14.82 4.61 6.23
CA TYR A 29 14.17 5.39 5.16
C TYR A 29 12.74 5.00 4.67
N GLY A 30 12.29 3.77 4.91
CA GLY A 30 10.99 3.23 4.47
C GLY A 30 11.02 2.52 3.11
N THR A 31 9.89 1.93 2.71
CA THR A 31 9.72 1.28 1.40
C THR A 31 8.93 2.16 0.44
N ALA A 32 7.60 2.16 0.53
CA ALA A 32 6.74 2.99 -0.33
C ALA A 32 7.00 4.48 -0.11
N LEU A 33 7.09 4.91 1.16
CA LEU A 33 7.42 6.31 1.44
C LEU A 33 8.88 6.64 1.10
N GLY A 34 9.76 5.64 1.08
CA GLY A 34 11.12 5.79 0.53
C GLY A 34 11.10 6.13 -0.96
N VAL A 35 10.23 5.49 -1.75
CA VAL A 35 10.02 5.87 -3.17
C VAL A 35 9.41 7.26 -3.30
N ILE A 36 8.42 7.62 -2.47
CA ILE A 36 7.81 8.96 -2.48
C ILE A 36 8.85 10.04 -2.14
N ARG A 37 9.70 9.82 -1.13
CA ARG A 37 10.82 10.72 -0.78
C ARG A 37 11.77 10.91 -1.96
N SER A 38 12.28 9.81 -2.52
CA SER A 38 13.18 9.84 -3.68
C SER A 38 12.54 10.54 -4.89
N ALA A 39 11.26 10.28 -5.17
CA ALA A 39 10.54 10.94 -6.25
C ALA A 39 10.42 12.46 -5.99
N GLN A 40 9.99 12.85 -4.79
CA GLN A 40 9.76 14.25 -4.44
C GLN A 40 11.04 15.10 -4.50
N GLN A 41 12.19 14.51 -4.16
CA GLN A 41 13.49 15.16 -4.31
C GLN A 41 13.85 15.48 -5.77
N ARG A 42 13.33 14.70 -6.73
CA ARG A 42 13.60 14.90 -8.17
C ARG A 42 12.63 15.88 -8.81
N GLN A 43 11.36 15.83 -8.42
CA GLN A 43 10.31 16.71 -8.94
C GLN A 43 9.15 16.77 -7.95
N VAL A 44 8.60 17.97 -7.77
CA VAL A 44 7.42 18.20 -6.92
C VAL A 44 6.20 17.50 -7.52
N ARG A 45 5.52 16.70 -6.70
CA ARG A 45 4.30 15.96 -7.02
C ARG A 45 3.22 16.21 -5.97
N GLU A 46 1.96 16.06 -6.37
CA GLU A 46 0.83 16.00 -5.44
C GLU A 46 0.85 14.64 -4.73
N ILE A 47 0.99 14.65 -3.39
CA ILE A 47 1.00 13.43 -2.57
C ILE A 47 -0.32 13.32 -1.80
N PHE A 48 -0.95 12.16 -1.88
CA PHE A 48 -2.15 11.81 -1.13
C PHE A 48 -1.90 10.58 -0.25
N ALA A 49 -2.53 10.56 0.93
CA ALA A 49 -2.51 9.41 1.82
C ALA A 49 -3.93 9.08 2.27
N GLY A 50 -4.34 7.80 2.14
CA GLY A 50 -5.56 7.31 2.76
C GLY A 50 -5.41 7.26 4.28
N GLU A 51 -6.43 7.63 5.05
CA GLU A 51 -6.38 7.62 6.51
C GLU A 51 -6.07 6.23 7.09
N THR A 52 -6.46 5.16 6.39
CA THR A 52 -6.22 3.76 6.75
C THR A 52 -6.94 3.34 8.03
N ARG A 53 -8.28 3.29 7.98
CA ARG A 53 -9.08 2.73 9.08
C ARG A 53 -8.79 1.21 9.24
N PRO A 54 -8.99 0.64 10.44
CA PRO A 54 -9.44 1.33 11.66
C PRO A 54 -8.35 2.09 12.42
N TRP A 55 -7.09 1.72 12.25
CA TRP A 55 -5.97 2.17 13.11
C TRP A 55 -5.41 3.54 12.78
N LEU A 56 -5.83 4.10 11.65
CA LEU A 56 -5.46 5.42 11.19
C LEU A 56 -3.96 5.56 10.95
N GLN A 57 -3.28 4.52 10.44
CA GLN A 57 -1.84 4.58 10.19
C GLN A 57 -1.48 5.70 9.22
N GLY A 58 -2.30 5.90 8.18
CA GLY A 58 -2.07 6.98 7.23
C GLY A 58 -2.21 8.36 7.88
N ALA A 59 -3.27 8.55 8.68
CA ALA A 59 -3.53 9.82 9.35
C ALA A 59 -2.59 10.12 10.53
N ARG A 60 -2.07 9.10 11.21
CA ARG A 60 -1.25 9.26 12.44
C ARG A 60 0.24 9.16 12.18
N LEU A 61 0.65 8.34 11.21
CA LEU A 61 2.05 7.99 10.97
C LEU A 61 2.53 8.55 9.64
N THR A 62 1.87 8.20 8.53
CA THR A 62 2.31 8.57 7.18
C THR A 62 2.35 10.07 6.97
N VAL A 63 1.26 10.78 7.26
CA VAL A 63 1.23 12.23 7.09
C VAL A 63 2.15 12.94 8.08
N TRP A 64 2.37 12.37 9.26
CA TRP A 64 3.28 12.90 10.25
C TRP A 64 4.74 12.81 9.76
N GLU A 65 5.21 11.63 9.32
CA GLU A 65 6.60 11.47 8.87
C GLU A 65 6.90 12.25 7.58
N LEU A 66 5.91 12.40 6.68
CA LEU A 66 6.06 13.26 5.50
C LEU A 66 6.13 14.74 5.88
N ALA A 67 5.36 15.18 6.87
CA ALA A 67 5.42 16.56 7.36
C ALA A 67 6.76 16.88 8.03
N GLU A 68 7.32 15.95 8.82
CA GLU A 68 8.66 16.09 9.41
C GLU A 68 9.76 16.22 8.33
N ASP A 69 9.57 15.54 7.19
CA ASP A 69 10.45 15.65 6.02
C ASP A 69 10.17 16.87 5.12
N ASN A 70 9.24 17.75 5.51
CA ASN A 70 8.77 18.90 4.73
C ASN A 70 8.18 18.53 3.35
N ILE A 71 7.55 17.35 3.25
CA ILE A 71 6.84 16.89 2.05
C ILE A 71 5.35 17.19 2.21
N PRO A 72 4.76 18.12 1.42
CA PRO A 72 3.33 18.39 1.46
C PRO A 72 2.52 17.14 1.10
N VAL A 73 1.53 16.80 1.93
CA VAL A 73 0.66 15.65 1.75
C VAL A 73 -0.78 15.99 2.08
N THR A 74 -1.72 15.50 1.27
CA THR A 74 -3.16 15.64 1.49
C THR A 74 -3.73 14.33 2.06
N LEU A 75 -4.27 14.38 3.27
CA LEU A 75 -4.99 13.26 3.87
C LEU A 75 -6.38 13.13 3.23
N ILE A 76 -6.77 11.90 2.88
CA ILE A 76 -8.11 11.59 2.39
C ILE A 76 -8.75 10.47 3.22
N ALA A 77 -10.07 10.48 3.34
CA ALA A 77 -10.79 9.29 3.78
C ALA A 77 -10.58 8.16 2.78
N ASP A 78 -10.49 6.91 3.23
CA ASP A 78 -10.25 5.76 2.35
C ASP A 78 -11.32 5.67 1.24
N SER A 79 -12.57 6.02 1.57
CA SER A 79 -13.71 6.05 0.62
C SER A 79 -13.64 7.16 -0.44
N ALA A 80 -12.80 8.18 -0.26
CA ALA A 80 -12.64 9.27 -1.22
C ALA A 80 -11.70 8.92 -2.39
N ALA A 81 -10.95 7.82 -2.27
CA ALA A 81 -9.93 7.42 -3.25
C ALA A 81 -10.50 7.27 -4.68
N ALA A 82 -11.68 6.65 -4.83
CA ALA A 82 -12.31 6.46 -6.14
C ALA A 82 -12.66 7.79 -6.82
N MET A 83 -13.20 8.76 -6.08
CA MET A 83 -13.54 10.09 -6.61
C MET A 83 -12.26 10.85 -7.02
N LEU A 84 -11.19 10.69 -6.24
CA LEU A 84 -9.91 11.31 -6.55
C LEU A 84 -9.28 10.70 -7.82
N MET A 85 -9.28 9.37 -7.97
CA MET A 85 -8.82 8.70 -9.19
C MET A 85 -9.65 9.13 -10.40
N LYS A 86 -10.99 9.20 -10.27
CA LYS A 86 -11.89 9.67 -11.32
C LYS A 86 -11.58 11.10 -11.78
N SER A 87 -11.06 11.95 -10.91
CA SER A 87 -10.67 13.32 -11.25
C SER A 87 -9.40 13.43 -12.09
N GLY A 88 -8.65 12.33 -12.27
CA GLY A 88 -7.38 12.32 -13.00
C GLY A 88 -6.19 12.84 -12.19
N LYS A 89 -6.36 13.04 -10.87
CA LYS A 89 -5.31 13.54 -9.96
C LYS A 89 -4.31 12.49 -9.50
N ILE A 90 -4.52 11.22 -9.80
CA ILE A 90 -3.66 10.11 -9.34
C ILE A 90 -3.16 9.35 -10.56
N ASP A 91 -1.84 9.25 -10.68
CA ASP A 91 -1.17 8.45 -11.71
C ASP A 91 -0.75 7.08 -11.15
N TRP A 92 -0.32 7.08 -9.89
CA TRP A 92 0.22 5.91 -9.22
C TRP A 92 -0.29 5.76 -7.79
N ILE A 93 -0.58 4.51 -7.43
CA ILE A 93 -0.73 4.06 -6.06
C ILE A 93 0.58 3.37 -5.67
N ILE A 94 1.19 3.77 -4.56
CA ILE A 94 2.45 3.22 -4.06
C ILE A 94 2.21 2.70 -2.65
N VAL A 95 2.35 1.39 -2.44
CA VAL A 95 2.08 0.72 -1.17
C VAL A 95 3.23 -0.20 -0.76
N GLY A 96 3.28 -0.56 0.52
CA GLY A 96 4.13 -1.63 1.02
C GLY A 96 3.53 -3.02 0.78
N ALA A 97 4.10 -4.01 1.45
CA ALA A 97 3.54 -5.35 1.57
C ALA A 97 3.92 -5.95 2.92
N ASP A 98 3.06 -6.84 3.43
CA ASP A 98 3.33 -7.68 4.61
C ASP A 98 3.80 -9.07 4.19
N ARG A 99 3.31 -9.57 3.04
CA ARG A 99 3.77 -10.82 2.42
C ARG A 99 3.53 -10.79 0.92
N ILE A 100 4.46 -11.36 0.16
CA ILE A 100 4.32 -11.54 -1.29
C ILE A 100 4.51 -13.03 -1.63
N ALA A 101 3.56 -13.64 -2.30
CA ALA A 101 3.66 -15.03 -2.77
C ALA A 101 4.53 -15.12 -4.04
N ALA A 102 4.98 -16.33 -4.39
CA ALA A 102 5.87 -16.55 -5.53
C ALA A 102 5.25 -16.14 -6.89
N ASN A 103 3.92 -16.20 -7.04
CA ASN A 103 3.20 -15.70 -8.22
C ASN A 103 3.03 -14.16 -8.25
N GLY A 104 3.46 -13.45 -7.20
CA GLY A 104 3.34 -12.00 -7.11
C GLY A 104 2.06 -11.49 -6.46
N ASP A 105 1.19 -12.36 -5.92
CA ASP A 105 0.07 -11.91 -5.09
C ASP A 105 0.60 -11.26 -3.81
N VAL A 106 -0.02 -10.15 -3.42
CA VAL A 106 0.46 -9.31 -2.31
C VAL A 106 -0.58 -9.24 -1.23
N ALA A 107 -0.23 -9.68 -0.03
CA ALA A 107 -0.96 -9.30 1.17
C ALA A 107 -0.40 -7.98 1.72
N ASN A 108 -1.31 -7.04 1.96
CA ASN A 108 -1.00 -5.75 2.58
C ASN A 108 -2.24 -5.27 3.37
N LYS A 109 -2.10 -4.13 4.07
CA LYS A 109 -3.17 -3.53 4.88
C LYS A 109 -4.51 -3.52 4.16
N ILE A 110 -5.57 -3.90 4.89
CA ILE A 110 -6.96 -3.86 4.41
C ILE A 110 -7.27 -2.53 3.71
N GLY A 111 -7.90 -2.61 2.54
CA GLY A 111 -8.12 -1.52 1.59
C GLY A 111 -7.17 -1.53 0.40
N THR A 112 -6.04 -2.25 0.47
CA THR A 112 -5.08 -2.30 -0.65
C THR A 112 -5.68 -2.96 -1.89
N TYR A 113 -6.38 -4.08 -1.71
CA TYR A 113 -7.10 -4.74 -2.81
C TYR A 113 -8.19 -3.84 -3.40
N SER A 114 -8.95 -3.14 -2.55
CA SER A 114 -9.95 -2.18 -3.03
C SER A 114 -9.32 -1.07 -3.87
N LEU A 115 -8.18 -0.53 -3.44
CA LEU A 115 -7.42 0.46 -4.21
C LEU A 115 -6.93 -0.11 -5.54
N ALA A 116 -6.45 -1.35 -5.57
CA ALA A 116 -5.99 -2.01 -6.79
C ALA A 116 -7.11 -2.18 -7.84
N VAL A 117 -8.30 -2.58 -7.39
CA VAL A 117 -9.49 -2.71 -8.23
C VAL A 117 -9.90 -1.34 -8.81
N LEU A 118 -9.94 -0.31 -7.96
CA LEU A 118 -10.25 1.06 -8.39
C LEU A 118 -9.19 1.59 -9.37
N ALA A 119 -7.92 1.29 -9.12
CA ALA A 119 -6.82 1.73 -9.96
C ALA A 119 -6.98 1.21 -11.39
N ARG A 120 -7.25 -0.10 -11.52
CA ARG A 120 -7.50 -0.75 -12.81
C ARG A 120 -8.69 -0.13 -13.53
N HIS A 121 -9.77 0.18 -12.82
CA HIS A 121 -10.96 0.82 -13.42
C HIS A 121 -10.66 2.23 -13.96
N HIS A 122 -9.80 3.00 -13.28
CA HIS A 122 -9.49 4.38 -13.64
C HIS A 122 -8.20 4.56 -14.46
N GLY A 123 -7.52 3.46 -14.82
CA GLY A 123 -6.25 3.52 -15.56
C GLY A 123 -5.06 4.00 -14.71
N VAL A 124 -5.19 3.98 -13.38
CA VAL A 124 -4.13 4.31 -12.42
C VAL A 124 -3.25 3.09 -12.22
N LYS A 125 -1.93 3.28 -12.15
CA LYS A 125 -0.96 2.19 -11.98
C LYS A 125 -0.72 1.89 -10.50
N MET A 126 -0.33 0.65 -10.20
CA MET A 126 -0.07 0.22 -8.83
C MET A 126 1.37 -0.30 -8.68
N MET A 127 2.10 0.29 -7.74
CA MET A 127 3.46 -0.08 -7.36
C MET A 127 3.45 -0.65 -5.94
N VAL A 128 4.01 -1.85 -5.80
CA VAL A 128 4.28 -2.45 -4.49
C VAL A 128 5.78 -2.36 -4.21
N VAL A 129 6.15 -1.86 -3.04
CA VAL A 129 7.55 -1.70 -2.64
C VAL A 129 7.80 -2.47 -1.36
N ALA A 130 8.59 -3.54 -1.44
CA ALA A 130 8.88 -4.40 -0.31
C ALA A 130 10.26 -5.06 -0.47
N PRO A 131 10.97 -5.33 0.64
CA PRO A 131 12.24 -6.05 0.55
C PRO A 131 12.04 -7.50 0.13
N VAL A 132 13.09 -8.14 -0.41
CA VAL A 132 13.03 -9.57 -0.77
C VAL A 132 12.72 -10.46 0.43
N SER A 133 13.04 -10.02 1.65
CA SER A 133 12.66 -10.71 2.89
C SER A 133 11.14 -10.80 3.13
N THR A 134 10.34 -9.96 2.47
CA THR A 134 8.87 -10.01 2.51
C THR A 134 8.29 -11.05 1.53
N ILE A 135 9.12 -11.58 0.62
CA ILE A 135 8.70 -12.57 -0.37
C ILE A 135 8.79 -13.98 0.22
N ASP A 136 7.66 -14.67 0.24
CA ASP A 136 7.58 -16.09 0.54
C ASP A 136 7.68 -16.90 -0.76
N PHE A 137 8.90 -17.31 -1.11
CA PHE A 137 9.15 -18.09 -2.33
C PHE A 137 8.60 -19.52 -2.29
N ALA A 138 8.19 -20.01 -1.12
CA ALA A 138 7.59 -21.34 -0.97
C ALA A 138 6.06 -21.30 -1.17
N MET A 139 5.44 -20.16 -0.89
CA MET A 139 4.02 -19.92 -1.12
C MET A 139 3.73 -19.70 -2.60
N GLU A 140 2.90 -20.56 -3.21
CA GLU A 140 2.64 -20.50 -4.65
C GLU A 140 1.76 -19.32 -5.04
N ASN A 141 0.75 -19.01 -4.23
CA ASN A 141 -0.22 -17.95 -4.49
C ASN A 141 -0.80 -17.37 -3.19
N GLY A 142 -1.51 -16.25 -3.31
CA GLY A 142 -2.06 -15.51 -2.18
C GLY A 142 -3.23 -16.19 -1.47
N CYS A 143 -3.83 -17.25 -2.03
CA CYS A 143 -4.94 -17.96 -1.38
C CYS A 143 -4.53 -18.68 -0.08
N GLN A 144 -3.22 -18.90 0.11
CA GLN A 144 -2.66 -19.53 1.30
C GLN A 144 -2.34 -18.52 2.42
N ILE A 145 -2.53 -17.22 2.19
CA ILE A 145 -2.24 -16.20 3.19
C ILE A 145 -3.39 -16.15 4.20
N GLU A 146 -3.10 -16.55 5.43
CA GLU A 146 -4.04 -16.40 6.55
C GLU A 146 -4.20 -14.92 6.88
N ILE A 147 -5.45 -14.44 6.85
CA ILE A 147 -5.77 -13.05 7.17
C ILE A 147 -6.09 -12.93 8.65
N GLU A 148 -5.25 -12.16 9.37
CA GLU A 148 -5.49 -11.80 10.76
C GLU A 148 -6.84 -11.08 10.88
N GLN A 149 -7.70 -11.59 11.76
CA GLN A 149 -8.91 -10.92 12.20
C GLN A 149 -8.69 -10.40 13.61
N ARG A 150 -9.00 -9.12 13.82
CA ARG A 150 -8.79 -8.45 15.11
C ARG A 150 -10.10 -8.17 15.83
N ALA A 151 -9.99 -7.78 17.09
CA ALA A 151 -11.14 -7.53 17.95
C ALA A 151 -12.06 -6.45 17.35
N ALA A 152 -13.37 -6.66 17.47
CA ALA A 152 -14.40 -5.72 17.03
C ALA A 152 -14.26 -4.33 17.67
N SER A 153 -13.70 -4.27 18.89
CA SER A 153 -13.45 -3.02 19.62
C SER A 153 -12.47 -2.07 18.95
N GLU A 154 -11.63 -2.53 18.03
CA GLU A 154 -10.75 -1.63 17.25
C GLU A 154 -11.52 -0.87 16.16
N PHE A 155 -12.69 -1.39 15.77
CA PHE A 155 -13.50 -0.86 14.69
C PHE A 155 -14.77 -0.16 15.21
N LEU A 156 -15.47 -0.81 16.15
CA LEU A 156 -16.74 -0.33 16.72
C LEU A 156 -16.51 0.83 17.70
N PRO A 157 -17.39 1.84 17.68
CA PRO A 157 -17.48 2.84 18.74
C PRO A 157 -17.81 2.22 20.12
N ASP A 158 -17.39 2.91 21.20
CA ASP A 158 -17.58 2.47 22.58
C ASP A 158 -19.04 2.21 22.97
N CYS A 159 -20.02 2.85 22.31
CA CYS A 159 -21.45 2.63 22.57
C CYS A 159 -21.92 1.20 22.24
N TYR A 160 -21.14 0.42 21.47
CA TYR A 160 -21.41 -0.98 21.17
C TYR A 160 -20.56 -1.96 22.01
N ALA A 161 -19.70 -1.48 22.90
CA ALA A 161 -18.81 -2.33 23.72
C ALA A 161 -19.54 -3.00 24.91
N GLN A 162 -20.80 -2.67 25.16
CA GLN A 162 -21.59 -3.21 26.26
C GLN A 162 -21.98 -4.68 26.06
N ALA A 163 -22.01 -5.44 27.16
CA ALA A 163 -22.46 -6.83 27.16
C ALA A 163 -23.91 -6.93 26.65
N GLY A 164 -24.16 -7.86 25.72
CA GLY A 164 -25.46 -8.02 25.07
C GLY A 164 -25.70 -7.11 23.86
N SER A 165 -24.67 -6.41 23.37
CA SER A 165 -24.74 -5.73 22.07
C SER A 165 -25.16 -6.71 20.96
N LEU A 166 -26.11 -6.28 20.13
CA LEU A 166 -26.50 -6.99 18.90
C LEU A 166 -25.61 -6.61 17.70
N VAL A 167 -24.68 -5.66 17.88
CA VAL A 167 -23.79 -5.15 16.85
C VAL A 167 -22.42 -5.76 17.04
N ASP A 168 -21.90 -6.35 15.97
CA ASP A 168 -20.56 -6.93 15.85
C ASP A 168 -19.81 -6.29 14.67
N ALA A 169 -18.50 -6.54 14.56
CA ALA A 169 -17.69 -6.06 13.44
C ALA A 169 -16.85 -7.16 12.81
N TRP A 170 -16.81 -7.16 11.47
CA TRP A 170 -15.85 -7.92 10.70
C TRP A 170 -14.60 -7.06 10.47
N ASN A 171 -13.48 -7.44 11.09
CA ASN A 171 -12.26 -6.62 11.13
C ASN A 171 -11.02 -7.39 10.64
N PRO A 172 -10.94 -7.74 9.34
CA PRO A 172 -9.71 -8.22 8.73
C PRO A 172 -8.70 -7.07 8.63
N VAL A 173 -7.45 -7.29 9.05
CA VAL A 173 -6.41 -6.24 8.98
C VAL A 173 -5.56 -6.26 7.71
N PHE A 174 -5.71 -7.28 6.88
CA PHE A 174 -5.05 -7.40 5.59
C PHE A 174 -6.05 -7.85 4.53
N ASP A 175 -5.74 -7.57 3.28
CA ASP A 175 -6.37 -8.21 2.12
C ASP A 175 -5.30 -8.68 1.14
N VAL A 176 -5.69 -9.53 0.19
CA VAL A 176 -4.80 -10.05 -0.85
C VAL A 176 -5.13 -9.36 -2.16
N THR A 177 -4.13 -8.69 -2.74
CA THR A 177 -4.17 -8.11 -4.08
C THR A 177 -3.59 -9.09 -5.08
N PRO A 178 -4.38 -9.56 -6.07
CA PRO A 178 -3.86 -10.41 -7.14
C PRO A 178 -2.79 -9.72 -7.99
N ALA A 179 -1.80 -10.49 -8.44
CA ALA A 179 -0.70 -9.98 -9.26
C ALA A 179 -1.16 -9.26 -10.55
N GLU A 180 -2.32 -9.62 -11.10
CA GLU A 180 -2.92 -8.99 -12.29
C GLU A 180 -3.37 -7.53 -12.12
N LEU A 181 -3.48 -7.07 -10.86
CA LEU A 181 -3.81 -5.68 -10.54
C LEU A 181 -2.57 -4.84 -10.22
N ILE A 182 -1.39 -5.47 -10.18
CA ILE A 182 -0.13 -4.84 -9.80
C ILE A 182 0.67 -4.53 -11.06
N SER A 183 1.07 -3.27 -11.24
CA SER A 183 1.88 -2.85 -12.39
C SER A 183 3.35 -3.22 -12.21
N VAL A 184 3.86 -3.08 -10.98
CA VAL A 184 5.28 -3.32 -10.69
C VAL A 184 5.52 -3.64 -9.21
N ILE A 185 6.46 -4.55 -8.95
CA ILE A 185 7.00 -4.84 -7.61
C ILE A 185 8.47 -4.39 -7.57
N VAL A 186 8.80 -3.53 -6.61
CA VAL A 186 10.14 -2.96 -6.42
C VAL A 186 10.76 -3.54 -5.14
N THR A 187 11.97 -4.07 -5.27
CA THR A 187 12.77 -4.61 -4.16
C THR A 187 14.18 -4.05 -4.16
N GLU A 188 14.98 -4.37 -3.14
CA GLU A 188 16.41 -4.00 -3.11
C GLU A 188 17.25 -4.78 -4.12
N ARG A 189 16.74 -5.90 -4.66
CA ARG A 189 17.43 -6.72 -5.67
C ARG A 189 17.01 -6.43 -7.11
N GLY A 190 16.01 -5.59 -7.31
CA GLY A 190 15.51 -5.25 -8.64
C GLY A 190 14.02 -4.97 -8.68
N VAL A 191 13.53 -4.83 -9.92
CA VAL A 191 12.17 -4.43 -10.25
C VAL A 191 11.54 -5.49 -11.14
N VAL A 192 10.33 -5.94 -10.78
CA VAL A 192 9.53 -6.89 -11.56
C VAL A 192 8.32 -6.16 -12.12
N PHE A 193 8.31 -5.92 -13.42
CA PHE A 193 7.15 -5.37 -14.13
C PHE A 193 6.15 -6.47 -14.46
N ASN A 194 4.86 -6.17 -14.36
CA ASN A 194 3.77 -7.11 -14.64
C ASN A 194 3.98 -8.49 -13.97
N PRO A 195 4.00 -8.56 -12.62
CA PRO A 195 4.29 -9.79 -11.90
C PRO A 195 3.33 -10.94 -12.24
N PHE A 196 2.15 -10.67 -12.79
CA PHE A 196 1.20 -11.68 -13.23
C PHE A 196 1.78 -12.71 -14.21
N GLU A 197 2.71 -12.32 -15.10
CA GLU A 197 3.22 -13.24 -16.14
C GLU A 197 4.20 -14.29 -15.60
N LYS A 198 5.08 -13.90 -14.68
CA LYS A 198 6.23 -14.72 -14.25
C LYS A 198 6.41 -14.80 -12.73
N GLY A 199 5.54 -14.13 -11.97
CA GLY A 199 5.69 -13.94 -10.54
C GLY A 199 6.97 -13.18 -10.20
N VAL A 200 7.50 -13.47 -9.02
CA VAL A 200 8.68 -12.77 -8.44
C VAL A 200 9.90 -13.67 -8.28
N ARG A 201 9.88 -14.87 -8.87
CA ARG A 201 10.92 -15.91 -8.67
C ARG A 201 12.32 -15.46 -9.11
N GLU A 202 12.43 -14.53 -10.05
CA GLU A 202 13.72 -14.00 -10.51
C GLU A 202 14.49 -13.23 -9.42
N LEU A 203 13.81 -12.78 -8.37
CA LEU A 203 14.40 -12.05 -7.24
C LEU A 203 15.05 -12.95 -6.17
N LYS A 204 14.92 -14.29 -6.30
CA LYS A 204 15.47 -15.26 -5.33
C LYS A 204 17.01 -15.34 -5.33
N LYS A 205 17.67 -14.75 -6.33
CA LYS A 205 19.12 -14.88 -6.58
C LYS A 205 20.01 -14.49 -5.42
#